data_AF-A0AAD7FBL5-F1
#
_entry.id   AF-A0AAD7FBL5-F1
#
_cell.length_a   1.000
_cell.length_b   1.000
_cell.length_c   1.000
_cell.angle_alpha   90.00
_cell.angle_beta   90.00
_cell.angle_gamma   90.00
#
_symmetry.space_group_name_H-M   'P 1'
#
loop_
_entity.id
_entity.type
_entity.pdbx_description
1 polymer ?
#
loop_
_entity_poly.entity_id
_entity_poly.type
_entity_poly.pdbx_seq_one_letter_code
_entity_poly.pdbx_strand_id
1 'polypeptide(L)'
;MGVRLEVYPELQKHREALVEEDRRVIESQWKTLVHNLREAGSIENAIAVCDVSGSMGSMGCLQYHHRYPEQVSVHTEVLPAVSLSLLLAQLAKPPFNGFITFSQDPEFVKLDPHKSLRETAVGMGSAPWQLNVDLYAVFMHVILPLAIKNKVKPKDMVQRVYVFTDRKFDQCVVGVEAWDVQQRVELAREVHPVLGQGGLGVGVAPVAAEEEAAPVVDDI
;
A
#
# COMPACT_ATOMS: atom_id res chain seq x y z
N MET A 1 -1.52 -10.42 38.40
CA MET A 1 -0.34 -11.28 38.65
C MET A 1 -0.13 -12.10 37.38
N GLY A 2 0.77 -11.68 36.48
CA GLY A 2 0.96 -12.38 35.20
C GLY A 2 1.76 -13.67 35.39
N VAL A 3 1.29 -14.78 34.83
CA VAL A 3 2.02 -16.05 34.87
C VAL A 3 3.35 -15.87 34.13
N ARG A 4 4.48 -16.09 34.81
CA ARG A 4 5.80 -16.14 34.17
C ARG A 4 5.89 -17.45 33.39
N LEU A 5 5.63 -17.39 32.08
CA LEU A 5 5.67 -18.55 31.18
C LEU A 5 7.03 -19.25 31.15
N GLU A 6 8.12 -18.54 31.50
CA GLU A 6 9.48 -19.06 31.66
C GLU A 6 9.57 -20.23 32.67
N VAL A 7 8.62 -20.35 33.59
CA VAL A 7 8.57 -21.39 34.62
C VAL A 7 7.88 -22.67 34.11
N TYR A 8 7.18 -22.63 32.97
CA TYR A 8 6.33 -23.71 32.48
C TYR A 8 6.61 -24.06 31.01
N PRO A 9 7.61 -24.93 30.74
CA PRO A 9 8.05 -25.25 29.38
C PRO A 9 6.94 -25.90 28.52
N GLU A 10 6.07 -26.72 29.11
CA GLU A 10 4.95 -27.33 28.39
C GLU A 10 3.89 -26.31 27.94
N LEU A 11 3.60 -25.30 28.78
CA LEU A 11 2.68 -24.21 28.41
C LEU A 11 3.29 -23.32 27.32
N GLN A 12 4.60 -23.10 27.36
CA GLN A 12 5.31 -22.37 26.32
C GLN A 12 5.22 -23.11 24.98
N LYS A 13 5.50 -24.42 24.98
CA LYS A 13 5.41 -25.26 23.78
C LYS A 13 3.99 -25.29 23.20
N HIS A 14 2.96 -25.39 24.04
CA HIS A 14 1.57 -25.36 23.57
C HIS A 14 1.19 -24.00 22.96
N ARG A 15 1.63 -22.89 23.57
CA ARG A 15 1.43 -21.55 23.02
C ARG A 15 2.13 -21.37 21.68
N GLU A 16 3.37 -21.81 21.55
CA GLU A 16 4.12 -21.76 20.30
C GLU A 16 3.43 -22.57 19.18
N ALA A 17 2.88 -23.74 19.52
CA ALA A 17 2.11 -24.55 18.58
C ALA A 17 0.84 -23.84 18.10
N LEU A 18 0.07 -23.23 19.02
CA LEU A 18 -1.13 -22.47 18.66
C LEU A 18 -0.80 -21.27 17.76
N VAL A 19 0.26 -20.51 18.07
CA VAL A 19 0.71 -19.38 17.25
C VAL A 19 1.10 -19.83 15.84
N GLU A 20 1.74 -20.99 15.71
CA GLU A 20 2.10 -21.52 14.40
C GLU A 20 0.88 -22.01 13.60
N GLU A 21 -0.11 -22.62 14.26
CA GLU A 21 -1.37 -22.98 13.61
C GLU A 21 -2.12 -21.73 13.11
N ASP A 22 -2.27 -20.72 13.95
CA ASP A 22 -2.89 -19.44 13.59
C ASP A 22 -2.18 -18.79 12.40
N ARG A 23 -0.84 -18.79 12.42
CA ARG A 23 -0.02 -18.28 11.31
C ARG A 23 -0.32 -19.00 10.00
N ARG A 24 -0.42 -20.34 10.03
CA ARG A 24 -0.74 -21.15 8.85
C ARG A 24 -2.16 -20.89 8.33
N VAL A 25 -3.12 -20.69 9.23
CA VAL A 25 -4.51 -20.36 8.87
C VAL A 25 -4.57 -19.00 8.18
N ILE A 26 -3.96 -17.96 8.77
CA ILE A 26 -3.93 -16.61 8.22
C ILE A 26 -3.27 -16.59 6.82
N GLU A 27 -2.12 -17.28 6.68
CA GLU A 27 -1.45 -17.43 5.38
C GLU A 27 -2.36 -18.08 4.33
N SER A 28 -3.10 -19.11 4.70
CA SER A 28 -4.00 -19.84 3.78
C SER A 28 -5.21 -19.01 3.39
N GLN A 29 -5.76 -18.23 4.33
CA GLN A 29 -6.86 -17.30 4.08
C GLN A 29 -6.42 -16.19 3.12
N TRP A 30 -5.25 -15.60 3.35
CA TRP A 30 -4.70 -14.58 2.47
C TRP A 30 -4.45 -15.11 1.05
N LYS A 31 -3.82 -16.28 0.93
CA LYS A 31 -3.60 -16.90 -0.39
C LYS A 31 -4.90 -17.17 -1.13
N THR A 32 -5.93 -17.63 -0.42
CA THR A 32 -7.27 -17.83 -0.99
C THR A 32 -7.88 -16.52 -1.47
N LEU A 33 -7.78 -15.45 -0.68
CA LEU A 33 -8.27 -14.12 -1.06
C LEU A 33 -7.61 -13.62 -2.35
N VAL A 34 -6.27 -13.66 -2.40
CA VAL A 34 -5.49 -13.23 -3.58
C VAL A 34 -5.82 -14.09 -4.80
N HIS A 35 -5.94 -15.40 -4.63
CA HIS A 35 -6.33 -16.32 -5.69
C HIS A 35 -7.71 -15.97 -6.26
N ASN A 36 -8.72 -15.80 -5.40
CA ASN A 36 -10.09 -15.51 -5.84
C ASN A 36 -10.19 -14.16 -6.56
N LEU A 37 -9.45 -13.14 -6.11
CA LEU A 37 -9.42 -11.85 -6.77
C LEU A 37 -8.71 -11.89 -8.12
N ARG A 38 -7.67 -12.72 -8.24
CA ARG A 38 -6.99 -12.96 -9.52
C ARG A 38 -7.92 -13.62 -10.54
N GLU A 39 -8.68 -14.63 -10.11
CA GLU A 39 -9.67 -15.31 -10.97
C GLU A 39 -10.83 -14.36 -11.36
N ALA A 40 -11.20 -13.42 -10.49
CA ALA A 40 -12.23 -12.43 -10.79
C ALA A 40 -11.79 -11.34 -11.80
N GLY A 41 -10.47 -11.15 -12.03
CA GLY A 41 -9.92 -10.30 -13.09
C GLY A 41 -10.14 -8.79 -12.96
N SER A 42 -10.62 -8.28 -11.83
CA SER A 42 -11.09 -6.88 -11.71
C SER A 42 -9.98 -5.83 -11.52
N ILE A 43 -8.79 -6.25 -11.08
CA ILE A 43 -7.70 -5.34 -10.71
C ILE A 43 -6.38 -5.76 -11.40
N GLU A 44 -6.36 -5.66 -12.73
CA GLU A 44 -5.12 -5.79 -13.50
C GLU A 44 -4.46 -4.43 -13.76
N ASN A 45 -3.15 -4.46 -14.05
CA ASN A 45 -2.34 -3.32 -14.47
C ASN A 45 -2.42 -2.11 -13.51
N ALA A 46 -2.40 -2.40 -12.20
CA ALA A 46 -2.44 -1.41 -11.14
C ALA A 46 -1.15 -1.44 -10.31
N ILE A 47 -0.77 -0.30 -9.76
CA ILE A 47 0.34 -0.20 -8.79
C ILE A 47 -0.05 0.71 -7.62
N ALA A 48 0.45 0.38 -6.44
CA ALA A 48 0.24 1.16 -5.23
C ALA A 48 1.41 2.12 -4.98
N VAL A 49 1.09 3.34 -4.55
CA VAL A 49 1.96 4.20 -3.76
C VAL A 49 1.50 4.09 -2.32
N CYS A 50 2.35 3.56 -1.45
CA CYS A 50 1.99 3.23 -0.07
C CYS A 50 2.57 4.27 0.89
N ASP A 51 1.69 5.02 1.57
CA ASP A 51 2.07 5.86 2.69
C ASP A 51 2.20 5.02 3.97
N VAL A 52 3.38 5.08 4.57
CA VAL A 52 3.71 4.46 5.86
C VAL A 52 4.33 5.50 6.80
N SER A 53 3.98 6.77 6.57
CA SER A 53 4.48 7.90 7.34
C SER A 53 4.04 7.86 8.79
N GLY A 54 4.72 8.63 9.64
CA GLY A 54 4.42 8.65 11.07
C GLY A 54 2.96 9.02 11.40
N SER A 55 2.27 9.77 10.53
CA SER A 55 0.85 10.10 10.70
C SER A 55 -0.07 8.89 10.45
N MET A 56 0.34 7.95 9.61
CA MET A 56 -0.34 6.67 9.38
C MET A 56 -0.26 5.72 10.60
N GLY A 57 0.57 6.06 11.59
CA GLY A 57 0.86 5.22 12.75
C GLY A 57 1.95 4.19 12.49
N SER A 58 1.93 3.08 13.24
CA SER A 58 2.93 2.01 13.13
C SER A 58 2.29 0.63 13.24
N MET A 59 2.85 -0.33 12.48
CA MET A 59 2.46 -1.75 12.53
C MET A 59 2.56 -2.34 13.95
N GLY A 60 3.40 -1.78 14.82
CA GLY A 60 3.56 -2.23 16.21
C GLY A 60 2.46 -1.77 17.16
N CYS A 61 1.66 -0.76 16.79
CA CYS A 61 0.70 -0.15 17.70
C CYS A 61 -0.48 -1.09 18.08
N LEU A 62 -0.79 -2.09 17.25
CA LEU A 62 -1.78 -3.13 17.57
C LEU A 62 -1.42 -3.91 18.84
N GLN A 63 -0.14 -4.08 19.12
CA GLN A 63 0.35 -4.82 20.30
C GLN A 63 0.15 -4.03 21.59
N TYR A 64 0.11 -2.70 21.49
CA TYR A 64 -0.16 -1.79 22.61
C TYR A 64 -1.66 -1.69 22.92
N HIS A 65 -2.52 -1.67 21.90
CA HIS A 65 -3.97 -1.57 22.09
C HIS A 65 -4.56 -2.76 22.83
N HIS A 66 -4.13 -3.99 22.51
CA HIS A 66 -4.58 -5.19 23.26
C HIS A 66 -4.21 -5.13 24.75
N ARG A 67 -3.17 -4.37 25.12
CA ARG A 67 -2.70 -4.26 26.50
C ARG A 67 -3.34 -3.10 27.27
N TYR A 68 -3.74 -2.04 26.58
CA TYR A 68 -4.33 -0.83 27.17
C TYR A 68 -5.39 -0.23 26.22
N PRO A 69 -6.58 -0.85 26.10
CA PRO A 69 -7.59 -0.48 25.10
C PRO A 69 -8.14 0.95 25.27
N GLU A 70 -8.11 1.49 26.49
CA GLU A 70 -8.66 2.82 26.80
C GLU A 70 -7.63 3.97 26.69
N GLN A 71 -6.37 3.69 26.40
CA GLN A 71 -5.29 4.69 26.43
C GLN A 71 -4.67 5.00 25.06
N VAL A 72 -5.15 4.37 23.99
CA VAL A 72 -4.58 4.57 22.66
C VAL A 72 -5.69 4.82 21.65
N SER A 73 -5.85 6.09 21.25
CA SER A 73 -6.42 6.44 19.95
C SER A 73 -5.44 5.97 18.89
N VAL A 74 -5.51 4.69 18.52
CA VAL A 74 -4.60 4.14 17.52
C VAL A 74 -5.12 4.50 16.14
N HIS A 75 -4.66 5.63 15.62
CA HIS A 75 -4.59 5.86 14.19
C HIS A 75 -3.71 4.75 13.60
N THR A 76 -4.35 3.80 12.91
CA THR A 76 -3.71 2.61 12.32
C THR A 76 -4.01 2.54 10.83
N GLU A 77 -4.12 3.69 10.18
CA GLU A 77 -4.32 3.85 8.74
C GLU A 77 -3.20 3.15 7.95
N VAL A 78 -2.02 2.93 8.57
CA VAL A 78 -0.95 2.09 8.03
C VAL A 78 -1.40 0.66 7.71
N LEU A 79 -2.35 0.08 8.46
CA LEU A 79 -2.83 -1.29 8.23
C LEU A 79 -3.63 -1.43 6.92
N PRO A 80 -4.71 -0.65 6.67
CA PRO A 80 -5.37 -0.63 5.38
C PRO A 80 -4.43 -0.21 4.25
N ALA A 81 -3.54 0.78 4.45
CA ALA A 81 -2.59 1.19 3.41
C ALA A 81 -1.62 0.06 2.99
N VAL A 82 -1.00 -0.61 3.97
CA VAL A 82 -0.09 -1.74 3.72
C VAL A 82 -0.85 -2.93 3.14
N SER A 83 -2.01 -3.28 3.68
CA SER A 83 -2.77 -4.45 3.20
C SER A 83 -3.28 -4.29 1.77
N LEU A 84 -3.84 -3.12 1.41
CA LEU A 84 -4.28 -2.84 0.04
C LEU A 84 -3.10 -2.75 -0.93
N SER A 85 -2.00 -2.12 -0.52
CA SER A 85 -0.78 -2.07 -1.33
C SER A 85 -0.19 -3.47 -1.58
N LEU A 86 -0.18 -4.32 -0.55
CA LEU A 86 0.29 -5.69 -0.63
C LEU A 86 -0.60 -6.52 -1.57
N LEU A 87 -1.92 -6.31 -1.48
CA LEU A 87 -2.89 -6.96 -2.34
C LEU A 87 -2.65 -6.61 -3.82
N LEU A 88 -2.51 -5.32 -4.14
CA LEU A 88 -2.21 -4.86 -5.50
C LEU A 88 -0.87 -5.43 -5.99
N ALA A 89 0.16 -5.40 -5.16
CA ALA A 89 1.48 -5.90 -5.49
C ALA A 89 1.49 -7.43 -5.77
N GLN A 90 0.68 -8.22 -5.06
CA GLN A 90 0.55 -9.66 -5.30
C GLN A 90 -0.35 -9.99 -6.49
N LEU A 91 -1.31 -9.13 -6.84
CA LEU A 91 -2.13 -9.29 -8.04
C LEU A 91 -1.39 -8.84 -9.32
N ALA A 92 -0.47 -7.89 -9.19
CA ALA A 92 0.30 -7.36 -10.30
C ALA A 92 1.23 -8.39 -10.95
N LYS A 93 1.32 -8.32 -12.28
CA LYS A 93 2.24 -9.13 -13.10
C LYS A 93 3.65 -8.51 -13.06
N PRO A 94 4.73 -9.30 -13.11
CA PRO A 94 6.08 -8.75 -13.26
C PRO A 94 6.17 -7.83 -14.49
N PRO A 95 6.90 -6.71 -14.42
CA PRO A 95 7.81 -6.31 -13.35
C PRO A 95 7.17 -5.53 -12.18
N PHE A 96 5.85 -5.32 -12.20
CA PHE A 96 5.15 -4.44 -11.26
C PHE A 96 4.67 -5.13 -9.98
N ASN A 97 5.19 -6.32 -9.67
CA ASN A 97 4.83 -7.12 -8.49
C ASN A 97 5.49 -6.56 -7.19
N GLY A 98 5.17 -5.31 -6.88
CA GLY A 98 5.74 -4.49 -5.82
C GLY A 98 4.87 -3.26 -5.56
N PHE A 99 5.38 -2.35 -4.75
CA PHE A 99 4.75 -1.06 -4.46
C PHE A 99 5.77 0.06 -4.57
N ILE A 100 5.29 1.31 -4.60
CA ILE A 100 6.11 2.51 -4.64
C ILE A 100 6.02 3.21 -3.29
N THR A 101 7.14 3.72 -2.79
CA THR A 101 7.18 4.46 -1.52
C THR A 101 6.53 5.83 -1.64
N PHE A 102 5.84 6.27 -0.58
CA PHE A 102 5.32 7.63 -0.48
C PHE A 102 6.44 8.60 -0.07
N SER A 103 7.08 9.20 -1.08
CA SER A 103 8.28 10.03 -0.91
C SER A 103 8.43 11.02 -2.07
N GLN A 104 9.14 12.14 -1.84
CA GLN A 104 9.53 13.05 -2.93
C GLN A 104 10.59 12.43 -3.84
N ASP A 105 11.35 11.47 -3.31
CA ASP A 105 12.21 10.57 -4.07
C ASP A 105 11.63 9.15 -3.98
N PRO A 106 10.63 8.82 -4.82
CA PRO A 106 9.92 7.55 -4.74
C PRO A 106 10.78 6.40 -5.24
N GLU A 107 10.68 5.25 -4.58
CA GLU A 107 11.39 4.02 -4.92
C GLU A 107 10.42 2.87 -5.18
N PHE A 108 10.75 2.01 -6.15
CA PHE A 108 10.02 0.75 -6.34
C PHE A 108 10.57 -0.34 -5.42
N VAL A 109 9.72 -0.82 -4.52
CA VAL A 109 10.02 -1.93 -3.61
C VAL A 109 9.35 -3.20 -4.14
N LYS A 110 10.18 -4.10 -4.69
CA LYS A 110 9.72 -5.41 -5.17
C LYS A 110 9.43 -6.33 -3.98
N LEU A 111 8.29 -7.03 -4.03
CA LEU A 111 8.01 -8.05 -3.03
C LEU A 111 8.88 -9.29 -3.23
N ASP A 112 9.34 -9.84 -2.11
CA ASP A 112 10.06 -11.10 -2.08
C ASP A 112 9.03 -12.25 -1.99
N PRO A 113 8.92 -13.11 -3.02
CA PRO A 113 7.94 -14.20 -3.02
C PRO A 113 8.24 -15.29 -1.97
N HIS A 114 9.41 -15.28 -1.34
CA HIS A 114 9.81 -16.25 -0.32
C HIS A 114 9.46 -15.82 1.11
N LYS A 115 9.06 -14.56 1.32
CA LYS A 115 8.66 -14.06 2.64
C LYS A 115 7.23 -14.45 2.97
N SER A 116 6.96 -14.69 4.24
CA SER A 116 5.60 -14.81 4.77
C SER A 116 4.84 -13.49 4.62
N LEU A 117 3.51 -13.56 4.69
CA LEU A 117 2.60 -12.41 4.75
C LEU A 117 3.05 -11.43 5.85
N ARG A 118 3.36 -11.94 7.05
CA ARG A 118 3.79 -11.12 8.18
C ARG A 118 5.11 -10.41 7.89
N GLU A 119 6.13 -11.14 7.43
CA GLU A 119 7.44 -10.56 7.12
C GLU A 119 7.34 -9.52 6.01
N THR A 120 6.48 -9.77 5.01
CA THR A 120 6.22 -8.83 3.93
C THR A 120 5.53 -7.57 4.45
N ALA A 121 4.45 -7.70 5.21
CA ALA A 121 3.70 -6.56 5.75
C ALA A 121 4.55 -5.72 6.72
N VAL A 122 5.34 -6.36 7.59
CA VAL A 122 6.28 -5.65 8.49
C VAL A 122 7.37 -4.94 7.69
N GLY A 123 7.90 -5.58 6.65
CA GLY A 123 8.87 -4.96 5.74
C GLY A 123 8.31 -3.74 5.01
N MET A 124 7.06 -3.84 4.52
CA MET A 124 6.35 -2.72 3.89
C MET A 124 6.13 -1.55 4.86
N GLY A 125 5.66 -1.84 6.08
CA GLY A 125 5.45 -0.83 7.12
C GLY A 125 6.74 -0.16 7.63
N SER A 126 7.90 -0.66 7.22
CA SER A 126 9.23 -0.10 7.54
C SER A 126 9.91 0.54 6.32
N ALA A 127 9.20 0.65 5.19
CA ALA A 127 9.73 1.25 3.98
C ALA A 127 10.05 2.74 4.19
N PRO A 128 11.06 3.29 3.49
CA PRO A 128 11.36 4.70 3.59
C PRO A 128 10.19 5.54 3.09
N TRP A 129 9.94 6.66 3.75
CA TRP A 129 8.87 7.60 3.43
C TRP A 129 9.34 9.03 3.67
N GLN A 130 8.64 9.99 3.07
CA GLN A 130 8.82 11.42 3.34
C GLN A 130 7.47 12.10 3.50
N LEU A 131 7.48 13.40 3.83
CA LEU A 131 6.26 14.16 4.12
C LEU A 131 5.29 14.21 2.93
N ASN A 132 5.82 14.24 1.72
CA ASN A 132 5.07 14.46 0.49
C ASN A 132 5.48 13.45 -0.58
N VAL A 133 4.66 13.31 -1.62
CA VAL A 133 4.92 12.48 -2.79
C VAL A 133 5.05 13.35 -4.04
N ASP A 134 6.04 13.03 -4.88
CA ASP A 134 6.15 13.58 -6.23
C ASP A 134 5.60 12.57 -7.24
N LEU A 135 4.37 12.80 -7.70
CA LEU A 135 3.72 11.91 -8.66
C LEU A 135 4.38 11.94 -10.04
N TYR A 136 4.98 13.06 -10.43
CA TYR A 136 5.74 13.11 -11.68
C TYR A 136 6.96 12.18 -11.58
N ALA A 137 7.68 12.19 -10.46
CA ALA A 137 8.78 11.27 -10.22
C ALA A 137 8.32 9.80 -10.18
N VAL A 138 7.16 9.50 -9.57
CA VAL A 138 6.54 8.15 -9.59
C VAL A 138 6.40 7.65 -11.04
N PHE A 139 5.92 8.49 -11.96
CA PHE A 139 5.78 8.09 -13.36
C PHE A 139 7.11 8.05 -14.11
N MET A 140 7.84 9.16 -14.10
CA MET A 140 8.97 9.40 -14.98
C MET A 140 10.26 8.75 -14.50
N HIS A 141 10.45 8.62 -13.19
CA HIS A 141 11.69 8.11 -12.60
C HIS A 141 11.55 6.67 -12.09
N VAL A 142 10.32 6.21 -11.81
CA VAL A 142 10.09 4.85 -11.30
C VAL A 142 9.41 3.96 -12.33
N ILE A 143 8.15 4.26 -12.69
CA ILE A 143 7.32 3.38 -13.53
C ILE A 143 7.89 3.25 -14.95
N LEU A 144 8.20 4.37 -15.61
CA LEU A 144 8.68 4.36 -16.99
C LEU A 144 10.06 3.70 -17.13
N PRO A 145 11.09 4.01 -16.31
CA PRO A 145 12.38 3.34 -16.38
C PRO A 145 12.28 1.84 -16.09
N LEU A 146 11.43 1.44 -15.13
CA LEU A 146 11.17 0.02 -14.84
C LEU A 146 10.56 -0.69 -16.05
N ALA A 147 9.60 -0.06 -16.74
CA ALA A 147 8.97 -0.60 -17.93
C ALA A 147 9.96 -0.73 -19.10
N ILE A 148 10.78 0.31 -19.35
CA ILE A 148 11.81 0.31 -20.40
C ILE A 148 12.83 -0.81 -20.15
N LYS A 149 13.37 -0.88 -18.92
CA LYS A 149 14.35 -1.89 -18.52
C LYS A 149 13.85 -3.32 -18.74
N ASN A 150 12.56 -3.56 -18.48
CA ASN A 150 11.94 -4.87 -18.62
C ASN A 150 11.23 -5.10 -19.97
N LYS A 151 11.34 -4.15 -20.92
CA LYS A 151 10.71 -4.22 -22.25
C LYS A 151 9.21 -4.51 -22.19
N VAL A 152 8.53 -3.86 -21.25
CA VAL A 152 7.08 -4.01 -21.04
C VAL A 152 6.34 -3.57 -22.31
N LYS A 153 5.37 -4.38 -22.74
CA LYS A 153 4.52 -4.05 -23.89
C LYS A 153 3.47 -3.01 -23.48
N PRO A 154 3.01 -2.14 -24.39
CA PRO A 154 2.01 -1.13 -24.05
C PRO A 154 0.74 -1.67 -23.37
N LYS A 155 0.26 -2.84 -23.81
CA LYS A 155 -0.93 -3.50 -23.24
C LYS A 155 -0.75 -3.99 -21.79
N ASP A 156 0.49 -4.23 -21.39
CA ASP A 156 0.87 -4.76 -20.07
C ASP A 156 1.38 -3.63 -19.15
N MET A 157 1.30 -2.38 -19.62
CA MET A 157 1.73 -1.20 -18.87
C MET A 157 0.75 -0.92 -17.72
N VAL A 158 1.25 -0.34 -16.62
CA VAL A 158 0.40 0.17 -15.54
C VAL A 158 -0.61 1.18 -16.11
N GLN A 159 -1.89 0.92 -15.85
CA GLN A 159 -3.03 1.74 -16.25
C GLN A 159 -3.59 2.55 -15.08
N ARG A 160 -3.36 2.10 -13.84
CA ARG A 160 -3.87 2.77 -12.64
C ARG A 160 -2.82 2.86 -11.54
N VAL A 161 -2.64 4.07 -11.01
CA VAL A 161 -1.87 4.31 -9.78
C VAL A 161 -2.84 4.59 -8.65
N TYR A 162 -2.75 3.79 -7.59
CA TYR A 162 -3.51 3.96 -6.36
C TYR A 162 -2.59 4.56 -5.30
N VAL A 163 -2.95 5.72 -4.76
CA VAL A 163 -2.23 6.35 -3.64
C VAL A 163 -3.03 6.11 -2.37
N PHE A 164 -2.45 5.39 -1.41
CA PHE A 164 -3.05 5.16 -0.09
C PHE A 164 -2.35 6.04 0.93
N THR A 165 -3.06 7.05 1.44
CA THR A 165 -2.56 8.04 2.41
C THR A 165 -3.70 8.56 3.28
N ASP A 166 -3.38 9.04 4.47
CA ASP A 166 -4.26 9.78 5.37
C ASP A 166 -4.40 11.27 4.97
N ARG A 167 -3.65 11.71 3.95
CA ARG A 167 -3.59 13.11 3.50
C ARG A 167 -4.52 13.42 2.35
N LYS A 168 -4.94 14.68 2.26
CA LYS A 168 -5.60 15.24 1.09
C LYS A 168 -4.57 15.56 0.00
N PHE A 169 -4.97 15.38 -1.26
CA PHE A 169 -4.06 15.42 -2.43
C PHE A 169 -3.37 16.78 -2.63
N ASP A 170 -4.07 17.87 -2.33
CA ASP A 170 -3.58 19.25 -2.35
C ASP A 170 -2.50 19.53 -1.29
N GLN A 171 -2.43 18.70 -0.24
CA GLN A 171 -1.52 18.89 0.88
C GLN A 171 -0.26 18.02 0.77
N CYS A 172 -0.28 16.98 -0.06
CA CYS A 172 0.78 15.97 -0.08
C CYS A 172 1.46 15.78 -1.44
N VAL A 173 0.90 16.31 -2.53
CA VAL A 173 1.56 16.29 -3.84
C VAL A 173 2.46 17.51 -3.98
N VAL A 174 3.73 17.28 -4.29
CA VAL A 174 4.68 18.34 -4.65
C VAL A 174 5.01 18.27 -6.14
N GLY A 175 5.32 19.41 -6.75
CA GLY A 175 5.92 19.48 -8.08
C GLY A 175 4.97 19.37 -9.27
N VAL A 176 3.66 19.27 -9.06
CA VAL A 176 2.68 19.23 -10.17
C VAL A 176 1.33 19.76 -9.68
N GLU A 177 0.81 20.84 -10.27
CA GLU A 177 -0.63 21.09 -10.27
C GLU A 177 -1.27 19.85 -10.93
N ALA A 178 -2.33 19.27 -10.36
CA ALA A 178 -2.91 18.00 -10.83
C ALA A 178 -3.22 17.95 -12.35
N TRP A 179 -3.39 19.12 -12.97
CA TRP A 179 -3.61 19.32 -14.41
C TRP A 179 -2.38 19.02 -15.29
N ASP A 180 -1.16 19.16 -14.78
CA ASP A 180 0.09 19.01 -15.55
C ASP A 180 0.55 17.53 -15.62
N VAL A 181 0.10 16.66 -14.70
CA VAL A 181 0.40 15.21 -14.77
C VAL A 181 -0.21 14.58 -16.03
N GLN A 182 -1.48 14.85 -16.33
CA GLN A 182 -2.14 14.29 -17.53
C GLN A 182 -1.48 14.79 -18.82
N GLN A 183 -1.16 16.10 -18.89
CA GLN A 183 -0.48 16.67 -20.06
C GLN A 183 0.93 16.10 -20.25
N ARG A 184 1.69 15.89 -19.17
CA ARG A 184 3.03 15.30 -19.25
C ARG A 184 3.01 13.80 -19.54
N VAL A 185 2.00 13.08 -19.07
CA VAL A 185 1.75 11.69 -19.48
C VAL A 185 1.44 11.63 -20.97
N GLU A 186 0.64 12.57 -21.49
CA GLU A 186 0.37 12.69 -22.92
C GLU A 186 1.66 12.98 -23.72
N LEU A 187 2.48 13.92 -23.25
CA LEU A 187 3.78 14.20 -23.86
C LEU A 187 4.71 12.98 -23.81
N ALA A 188 4.72 12.24 -22.70
CA ALA A 188 5.48 11.01 -22.59
C ALA A 188 4.96 9.92 -23.55
N ARG A 189 3.66 9.90 -23.89
CA ARG A 189 3.11 9.01 -24.93
C ARG A 189 3.65 9.33 -26.32
N GLU A 190 3.79 10.61 -26.64
CA GLU A 190 4.36 11.03 -27.92
C GLU A 190 5.83 10.63 -28.07
N VAL A 191 6.59 10.69 -26.96
CA VAL A 191 8.03 10.43 -26.95
C VAL A 191 8.34 8.94 -26.74
N HIS A 192 7.48 8.18 -26.05
CA HIS A 192 7.71 6.79 -25.68
C HIS A 192 6.59 5.86 -26.16
N PRO A 193 6.83 5.01 -27.19
CA PRO A 193 5.81 4.12 -27.79
C PRO A 193 5.15 3.13 -26.81
N VAL A 194 5.76 2.92 -25.65
CA VAL A 194 5.28 2.02 -24.57
C VAL A 194 3.99 2.53 -23.92
N LEU A 195 3.68 3.84 -23.99
CA LEU A 195 2.53 4.42 -23.29
C LEU A 195 1.25 4.53 -24.16
N GLY A 196 1.32 4.12 -25.43
CA GLY A 196 0.41 4.59 -26.48
C GLY A 196 -1.02 4.04 -26.55
N GLN A 197 -1.50 3.15 -25.68
CA GLN A 197 -2.88 2.59 -25.81
C GLN A 197 -3.65 2.29 -24.51
N GLY A 198 -3.21 2.78 -23.35
CA GLY A 198 -3.94 2.62 -22.09
C GLY A 198 -4.22 3.98 -21.45
N GLY A 199 -5.49 4.32 -21.23
CA GLY A 199 -5.87 5.49 -20.44
C GLY A 199 -5.32 5.37 -19.03
N LEU A 200 -4.25 6.11 -18.71
CA LEU A 200 -3.70 6.14 -17.36
C LEU A 200 -4.65 6.93 -16.47
N GLY A 201 -5.31 6.25 -15.53
CA GLY A 201 -6.11 6.87 -14.49
C GLY A 201 -5.29 6.97 -13.19
N VAL A 202 -5.26 8.14 -12.58
CA VAL A 202 -4.76 8.30 -11.20
C VAL A 202 -5.98 8.27 -10.28
N GLY A 203 -5.99 7.32 -9.35
CA GLY A 203 -7.05 7.17 -8.36
C GLY A 203 -6.52 7.39 -6.94
N VAL A 204 -7.21 8.20 -6.15
CA VAL A 204 -6.89 8.44 -4.75
C VAL A 204 -7.96 7.78 -3.92
N ALA A 205 -7.55 6.91 -3.00
CA ALA A 205 -8.47 6.31 -2.04
C ALA A 205 -8.11 6.87 -0.65
N PRO A 206 -8.94 7.76 -0.06
CA PRO A 206 -8.73 8.19 1.31
C PRO A 206 -8.82 6.98 2.25
N VAL A 207 -7.88 6.88 3.18
CA VAL A 207 -7.83 5.76 4.14
C VAL A 207 -8.61 6.08 5.43
N ALA A 208 -8.85 7.36 5.72
CA ALA A 208 -9.69 7.81 6.83
C ALA A 208 -11.14 8.05 6.40
N ALA A 209 -12.10 7.60 7.22
CA ALA A 209 -13.51 7.93 7.09
C ALA A 209 -13.74 9.42 7.39
N GLU A 210 -14.64 10.05 6.64
CA GLU A 210 -15.11 11.42 6.91
C GLU A 210 -15.65 11.52 8.36
N GLU A 211 -15.08 12.42 9.16
CA GLU A 211 -15.70 12.90 10.39
C GLU A 211 -16.43 14.22 10.09
N GLU A 212 -17.67 14.30 10.58
CA GLU A 212 -18.59 15.44 10.66
C GLU A 212 -19.19 16.05 9.37
N ALA A 213 -20.41 15.60 9.05
CA ALA A 213 -21.44 16.52 8.60
C ALA A 213 -22.15 17.10 9.84
N ALA A 214 -21.71 18.27 10.31
CA ALA A 214 -22.55 19.15 11.12
C ALA A 214 -23.46 19.95 10.17
N PRO A 215 -24.80 19.75 10.16
CA PRO A 215 -25.66 20.67 9.44
C PRO A 215 -25.80 21.97 10.24
N VAL A 216 -25.31 23.01 9.59
CA VAL A 216 -25.67 24.42 9.68
C VAL A 216 -27.10 24.63 10.22
N VAL A 217 -27.19 25.47 11.25
CA VAL A 217 -28.42 26.15 11.65
C VAL A 217 -28.74 27.16 10.56
N ASP A 218 -29.88 27.02 9.88
CA ASP A 218 -30.47 28.10 9.09
C ASP A 218 -31.92 28.32 9.54
N ASP A 219 -32.17 29.57 9.92
CA ASP A 219 -33.43 30.17 10.30
C ASP A 219 -34.50 30.06 9.20
N ILE A 220 -35.69 29.53 9.54
CA ILE A 220 -37.03 30.07 9.20
C ILE A 220 -38.00 29.71 10.34
#